data_AF-A0A962R2C7-F1
#
_entry.id   AF-A0A962R2C7-F1
#
_cell.length_a   1.000
_cell.length_b   1.000
_cell.length_c   1.000
_cell.angle_alpha   90.00
_cell.angle_beta   90.00
_cell.angle_gamma   90.00
#
_symmetry.space_group_name_H-M   'P 1'
#
loop_
_entity.id
_entity.type
_entity.pdbx_description
1 polymer ?
#
loop_
_entity_poly.entity_id
_entity_poly.type
_entity_poly.pdbx_seq_one_letter_code
_entity_poly.pdbx_strand_id
1 'polypeptide(L)'
;STGNGLEKAEVTCRLTFHVQNSDAGPLIRYNTITALPMDRRREILKRTDTANEKFGNFLSEGIADGSIRTVNRYVAEQLLTGAINAAMHLKQWRKIDNIDSAARDYFDVFFNGLVPRAQHQDN
;
A
#
# COMPACT_ATOMS: atom_id res chain seq x y z
N SER A 1 6.54 11.57 -9.91
CA SER A 1 6.53 12.41 -8.70
C SER A 1 7.95 12.71 -8.29
N THR A 2 8.31 13.99 -8.18
CA THR A 2 9.52 14.47 -7.49
C THR A 2 9.27 14.41 -5.99
N GLY A 3 9.95 13.50 -5.30
CA GLY A 3 9.81 13.23 -3.86
C GLY A 3 10.72 12.06 -3.46
N ASN A 4 11.01 11.91 -2.17
CA ASN A 4 11.81 10.77 -1.67
C ASN A 4 11.02 9.45 -1.74
N GLY A 5 11.68 8.31 -1.48
CA GLY A 5 11.06 7.00 -1.56
C GLY A 5 9.87 6.81 -0.61
N LEU A 6 9.93 7.37 0.61
CA LEU A 6 8.81 7.36 1.56
C LEU A 6 7.58 8.07 0.98
N GLU A 7 7.76 9.30 0.48
CA GLU A 7 6.68 10.11 -0.11
C GLU A 7 6.07 9.42 -1.33
N LYS A 8 6.91 8.84 -2.19
CA LYS A 8 6.44 8.08 -3.36
C LYS A 8 5.62 6.87 -2.95
N ALA A 9 6.06 6.12 -1.93
CA ALA A 9 5.32 4.98 -1.40
C ALA A 9 3.98 5.43 -0.82
N GLU A 10 3.97 6.47 0.04
CA GLU A 10 2.76 6.99 0.69
C GLU A 10 1.73 7.49 -0.33
N VAL A 11 2.15 8.35 -1.26
CA VAL A 11 1.27 8.91 -2.28
C VAL A 11 0.68 7.80 -3.14
N THR A 12 1.49 6.84 -3.58
CA THR A 12 0.99 5.74 -4.40
C THR A 12 -0.03 4.88 -3.63
N CYS A 13 0.23 4.60 -2.35
CA CYS A 13 -0.71 3.82 -1.52
C CYS A 13 -2.04 4.54 -1.33
N ARG A 14 -1.99 5.84 -1.04
CA ARG A 14 -3.19 6.67 -0.89
C ARG A 14 -3.99 6.79 -2.19
N LEU A 15 -3.32 6.98 -3.33
CA LEU A 15 -3.99 7.03 -4.63
C LEU A 15 -4.67 5.70 -4.98
N THR A 16 -3.98 4.58 -4.74
CA THR A 16 -4.57 3.25 -4.94
C THR A 16 -5.76 3.05 -4.03
N PHE A 17 -5.66 3.39 -2.75
CA PHE A 17 -6.78 3.34 -1.81
C PHE A 17 -7.96 4.18 -2.28
N HIS A 18 -7.70 5.40 -2.75
CA HIS A 18 -8.73 6.30 -3.24
C HIS A 18 -9.48 5.67 -4.40
N VAL A 19 -8.75 5.21 -5.43
CA VAL A 19 -9.38 4.56 -6.59
C VAL A 19 -10.19 3.34 -6.15
N GLN A 20 -9.64 2.48 -5.30
CA GLN A 20 -10.31 1.27 -4.83
C GLN A 20 -11.60 1.54 -4.03
N ASN A 21 -11.71 2.68 -3.37
CA ASN A 21 -12.85 3.04 -2.51
C ASN A 21 -13.77 4.13 -3.09
N SER A 22 -13.44 4.68 -4.26
CA SER A 22 -14.26 5.65 -5.01
C SER A 22 -15.18 4.95 -6.00
N ASP A 23 -15.99 5.74 -6.71
CA ASP A 23 -16.86 5.26 -7.80
C ASP A 23 -16.05 4.73 -9.01
N ALA A 24 -14.76 5.07 -9.11
CA ALA A 24 -13.87 4.54 -10.13
C ALA A 24 -13.40 3.09 -9.83
N GLY A 25 -13.74 2.54 -8.66
CA GLY A 25 -13.32 1.22 -8.22
C GLY A 25 -14.46 0.30 -7.76
N PRO A 26 -14.13 -0.86 -7.15
CA PRO A 26 -12.77 -1.37 -7.01
C PRO A 26 -12.21 -1.84 -8.37
N LEU A 27 -10.93 -1.55 -8.63
CA LEU A 27 -10.20 -2.03 -9.80
C LEU A 27 -10.14 -3.57 -9.83
N ILE A 28 -10.23 -4.19 -8.65
CA ILE A 28 -10.22 -5.64 -8.49
C ILE A 28 -11.44 -6.08 -7.67
N ARG A 29 -12.38 -6.75 -8.33
CA ARG A 29 -13.48 -7.45 -7.66
C ARG A 29 -13.06 -8.88 -7.34
N TYR A 30 -12.42 -9.08 -6.18
CA TYR A 30 -12.04 -10.42 -5.70
C TYR A 30 -13.23 -11.38 -5.62
N ASN A 31 -14.43 -10.88 -5.32
CA ASN A 31 -15.64 -11.70 -5.25
C ASN A 31 -16.06 -12.30 -6.61
N THR A 32 -15.65 -11.71 -7.73
CA THR A 32 -15.96 -12.21 -9.08
C THR A 32 -14.77 -12.90 -9.75
N ILE A 33 -13.54 -12.70 -9.24
CA ILE A 33 -12.33 -13.34 -9.80
C ILE A 33 -12.37 -14.87 -9.63
N THR A 34 -13.07 -15.36 -8.61
CA THR A 34 -13.29 -16.80 -8.36
C THR A 34 -14.28 -17.42 -9.33
N ALA A 35 -15.08 -16.62 -10.04
CA ALA A 35 -15.98 -17.10 -11.10
C ALA A 35 -15.26 -17.27 -12.45
N LEU A 36 -14.03 -16.75 -12.59
CA LEU A 36 -13.25 -16.88 -13.81
C LEU A 36 -12.60 -18.27 -13.93
N PRO A 37 -12.38 -18.76 -15.18
CA PRO A 37 -11.49 -19.86 -15.47
C PRO A 37 -10.10 -19.67 -14.82
N MET A 38 -9.47 -20.78 -14.41
CA MET A 38 -8.25 -20.76 -13.57
C MET A 38 -7.07 -20.03 -14.21
N ASP A 39 -6.90 -20.17 -15.53
CA ASP A 39 -5.91 -19.48 -16.35
C ASP A 39 -6.12 -17.96 -16.32
N ARG A 40 -7.35 -17.50 -16.58
CA ARG A 40 -7.72 -16.08 -16.55
C ARG A 40 -7.63 -15.49 -15.15
N ARG A 41 -7.99 -16.26 -14.12
CA ARG A 41 -7.81 -15.86 -12.72
C ARG A 41 -6.33 -15.63 -12.40
N ARG A 42 -5.47 -16.59 -12.76
CA ARG A 42 -4.02 -16.51 -12.50
C ARG A 42 -3.39 -15.32 -13.22
N GLU A 43 -3.81 -15.03 -14.44
CA GLU A 43 -3.34 -13.87 -15.20
C GLU A 43 -3.67 -12.54 -14.48
N ILE A 44 -4.91 -12.37 -14.02
CA ILE A 44 -5.34 -11.14 -13.33
C ILE A 44 -4.63 -10.98 -11.98
N LEU A 45 -4.47 -12.06 -11.22
CA LEU A 45 -3.71 -12.04 -9.96
C LEU A 45 -2.25 -11.65 -10.22
N LYS A 46 -1.60 -12.25 -11.23
CA LYS A 46 -0.22 -11.92 -11.58
C LYS A 46 -0.06 -10.44 -11.97
N ARG A 47 -0.99 -9.88 -12.76
CA ARG A 47 -0.98 -8.45 -13.12
C ARG A 47 -1.13 -7.56 -11.88
N THR A 48 -1.94 -7.98 -10.91
CA THR A 48 -2.12 -7.29 -9.63
C THR A 48 -0.82 -7.33 -8.82
N ASP A 49 -0.20 -8.50 -8.71
CA ASP A 49 1.07 -8.67 -8.00
C ASP A 49 2.18 -7.81 -8.63
N THR A 50 2.30 -7.79 -9.97
CA THR A 50 3.24 -6.91 -10.67
C THR A 50 2.94 -5.42 -10.46
N ALA A 51 1.68 -5.02 -10.35
CA ALA A 51 1.34 -3.65 -9.98
C ALA A 51 1.78 -3.34 -8.55
N ASN A 52 1.70 -4.32 -7.65
CA ASN A 52 2.12 -4.19 -6.26
C ASN A 52 3.65 -4.16 -6.08
N GLU A 53 4.42 -4.83 -6.94
CA GLU A 53 5.90 -4.78 -6.93
C GLU A 53 6.44 -3.33 -7.02
N LYS A 54 5.69 -2.42 -7.65
CA LYS A 54 6.06 -0.99 -7.70
C LYS A 54 6.15 -0.35 -6.32
N PHE A 55 5.34 -0.79 -5.35
CA PHE A 55 5.45 -0.31 -3.96
C PHE A 55 6.76 -0.77 -3.33
N GLY A 56 7.18 -2.01 -3.58
CA GLY A 56 8.46 -2.54 -3.11
C GLY A 56 9.67 -1.77 -3.64
N ASN A 57 9.57 -1.19 -4.84
CA ASN A 57 10.63 -0.33 -5.40
C ASN A 57 10.76 0.99 -4.66
N PHE A 58 9.64 1.62 -4.28
CA PHE A 58 9.67 2.86 -3.49
C PHE A 58 10.18 2.62 -2.06
N LEU A 59 9.89 1.45 -1.47
CA LEU A 59 10.50 1.06 -0.21
C LEU A 59 12.03 0.92 -0.32
N SER A 60 12.54 0.32 -1.41
CA SER A 60 13.98 0.26 -1.68
C SER A 60 14.59 1.65 -1.82
N GLU A 61 13.93 2.52 -2.58
CA GLU A 61 14.36 3.90 -2.78
C GLU A 61 14.43 4.65 -1.45
N GLY A 62 13.42 4.50 -0.60
CA GLY A 62 13.37 5.18 0.69
C GLY A 62 14.44 4.71 1.67
N ILE A 63 14.81 3.43 1.62
CA ILE A 63 15.95 2.91 2.40
C ILE A 63 17.26 3.49 1.85
N ALA A 64 17.40 3.59 0.53
CA ALA A 64 18.61 4.08 -0.11
C ALA A 64 18.82 5.59 0.06
N ASP A 65 17.75 6.39 0.04
CA ASP A 65 17.80 7.84 0.23
C ASP A 65 17.69 8.28 1.71
N GLY A 66 17.48 7.33 2.63
CA GLY A 66 17.41 7.55 4.07
C GLY A 66 16.06 8.06 4.59
N SER A 67 15.04 8.22 3.74
CA SER A 67 13.68 8.59 4.16
C SER A 67 12.93 7.46 4.87
N ILE A 68 13.36 6.20 4.69
CA ILE A 68 12.87 5.01 5.41
C ILE A 68 14.04 4.45 6.23
N ARG A 69 13.78 4.13 7.50
CA ARG A 69 14.75 3.48 8.37
C ARG A 69 15.14 2.10 7.81
N THR A 70 16.35 1.63 8.12
CA THR A 70 16.76 0.29 7.71
C THR A 70 15.84 -0.78 8.34
N VAL A 71 15.09 -1.48 7.49
CA VAL A 71 14.16 -2.56 7.86
C VAL A 71 14.36 -3.77 6.97
N ASN A 72 13.80 -4.91 7.35
CA ASN A 72 13.64 -6.01 6.42
C ASN A 72 12.66 -5.59 5.30
N ARG A 73 13.21 -5.30 4.12
CA ARG A 73 12.46 -4.86 2.94
C ARG A 73 11.32 -5.82 2.58
N TYR A 74 11.59 -7.12 2.56
CA TYR A 74 10.61 -8.12 2.17
C TYR A 74 9.40 -8.13 3.12
N VAL A 75 9.65 -8.07 4.43
CA VAL A 75 8.58 -8.00 5.44
C VAL A 75 7.75 -6.71 5.27
N ALA A 76 8.40 -5.56 5.07
CA ALA A 76 7.71 -4.30 4.85
C ALA A 76 6.84 -4.32 3.58
N GLU A 77 7.34 -4.90 2.50
CA GLU A 77 6.63 -5.06 1.22
C GLU A 77 5.39 -5.96 1.36
N GLN A 78 5.52 -7.10 2.06
CA GLN A 78 4.39 -7.99 2.33
C GLN A 78 3.32 -7.33 3.20
N LEU A 79 3.73 -6.59 4.24
CA LEU A 79 2.80 -5.84 5.10
C LEU A 79 2.05 -4.77 4.31
N LEU A 80 2.75 -3.99 3.47
CA LEU A 80 2.15 -2.94 2.66
C LEU A 80 1.15 -3.51 1.64
N THR A 81 1.55 -4.58 0.95
CA THR A 81 0.69 -5.28 -0.02
C THR A 81 -0.56 -5.84 0.67
N GLY A 82 -0.41 -6.43 1.85
CA GLY A 82 -1.52 -6.91 2.67
C GLY A 82 -2.48 -5.79 3.06
N ALA A 83 -1.96 -4.63 3.48
CA ALA A 83 -2.77 -3.46 3.82
C ALA A 83 -3.55 -2.93 2.60
N ILE A 84 -2.92 -2.80 1.44
CA ILE A 84 -3.60 -2.39 0.20
C ILE A 84 -4.73 -3.36 -0.17
N ASN A 85 -4.48 -4.66 -0.03
CA ASN A 85 -5.50 -5.67 -0.30
C ASN A 85 -6.66 -5.62 0.70
N ALA A 86 -6.38 -5.40 1.99
CA ALA A 86 -7.43 -5.26 3.00
C ALA A 86 -8.25 -3.97 2.82
N ALA A 87 -7.62 -2.88 2.33
CA ALA A 87 -8.27 -1.59 2.13
C ALA A 87 -9.46 -1.62 1.14
N MET A 88 -9.50 -2.55 0.18
CA MET A 88 -10.64 -2.70 -0.74
C MET A 88 -11.94 -3.10 -0.02
N HIS A 89 -11.82 -3.75 1.13
CA HIS A 89 -12.95 -4.19 1.92
C HIS A 89 -13.30 -3.23 3.04
N LEU A 90 -12.60 -2.08 3.18
CA LEU A 90 -12.71 -1.22 4.35
C LEU A 90 -14.14 -0.72 4.63
N LYS A 91 -14.95 -0.48 3.60
CA LYS A 91 -16.37 -0.11 3.74
C LYS A 91 -17.21 -1.14 4.51
N GLN A 92 -16.77 -2.40 4.59
CA GLN A 92 -17.41 -3.45 5.38
C GLN A 92 -17.14 -3.32 6.88
N TRP A 93 -16.06 -2.63 7.26
CA TRP A 93 -15.56 -2.55 8.64
C TRP A 93 -15.80 -1.17 9.26
N ARG A 94 -15.92 -0.12 8.44
CA ARG A 94 -16.22 1.26 8.88
C ARG A 94 -16.89 2.06 7.78
N LYS A 95 -17.66 3.06 8.19
CA LYS A 95 -18.14 4.11 7.27
C LYS A 95 -16.94 4.92 6.75
N ILE A 96 -16.96 5.24 5.46
CA ILE A 96 -15.98 6.11 4.81
C ILE A 96 -16.70 7.39 4.38
N ASP A 97 -16.69 8.41 5.22
CA ASP A 97 -17.30 9.72 4.92
C ASP A 97 -16.41 10.57 4.02
N ASN A 98 -15.08 10.46 4.17
CA ASN A 98 -14.09 11.11 3.33
C ASN A 98 -12.97 10.11 2.98
N ILE A 99 -12.84 9.78 1.70
CA ILE A 99 -11.91 8.75 1.20
C ILE A 99 -10.45 9.16 1.44
N ASP A 100 -10.11 10.43 1.24
CA ASP A 100 -8.73 10.92 1.40
C ASP A 100 -8.30 10.93 2.86
N SER A 101 -9.19 11.33 3.78
CA SER A 101 -8.93 11.24 5.22
C SER A 101 -8.78 9.77 5.63
N ALA A 102 -9.69 8.91 5.18
CA ALA A 102 -9.62 7.48 5.49
C ALA A 102 -8.32 6.84 4.99
N ALA A 103 -7.84 7.22 3.80
CA ALA A 103 -6.57 6.75 3.27
C ALA A 103 -5.38 7.19 4.13
N ARG A 104 -5.36 8.45 4.59
CA ARG A 104 -4.32 8.95 5.50
C ARG A 104 -4.33 8.17 6.81
N ASP A 105 -5.47 8.10 7.49
CA ASP A 105 -5.59 7.41 8.78
C ASP A 105 -5.20 5.93 8.66
N TYR A 106 -5.58 5.27 7.56
CA TYR A 106 -5.35 3.85 7.34
C TYR A 106 -3.86 3.53 7.19
N PHE A 107 -3.09 4.39 6.53
CA PHE A 107 -1.67 4.16 6.29
C PHE A 107 -0.74 4.89 7.26
N ASP A 108 -1.25 5.81 8.09
CA ASP A 108 -0.44 6.61 9.02
C ASP A 108 0.45 5.75 9.91
N VAL A 109 -0.14 4.72 10.56
CA VAL A 109 0.61 3.80 11.42
C VAL A 109 1.75 3.10 10.68
N PHE A 110 1.51 2.71 9.42
CA PHE A 110 2.51 2.03 8.60
C PHE A 110 3.67 2.96 8.27
N PHE A 111 3.38 4.15 7.72
CA PHE A 111 4.43 5.08 7.30
C PHE A 111 5.14 5.73 8.48
N ASN A 112 4.44 6.06 9.57
CA ASN A 112 5.07 6.49 10.82
C ASN A 112 6.04 5.40 11.35
N GLY A 113 5.66 4.14 11.20
CA GLY A 113 6.50 2.98 11.53
C GLY A 113 7.78 2.85 10.69
N LEU A 114 7.86 3.52 9.54
CA LEU A 114 9.00 3.48 8.62
C LEU A 114 9.94 4.68 8.74
N VAL A 115 9.48 5.79 9.31
CA VAL A 115 10.31 7.00 9.49
C VAL A 115 11.53 6.70 10.39
N PRO A 116 12.74 7.18 10.03
CA PRO A 116 13.91 7.12 10.91
C PRO A 116 13.62 7.75 12.27
N ARG A 117 13.98 7.04 13.36
CA ARG A 117 13.89 7.57 14.72
C ARG A 117 15.29 7.96 15.18
N ALA A 118 15.41 9.11 15.83
CA ALA A 118 16.62 9.41 16.58
C ALA A 118 16.81 8.29 17.61
N GLN A 119 17.98 7.67 17.63
CA GLN A 119 18.34 6.84 18.77
C GLN A 119 18.42 7.77 19.97
N HIS A 120 17.59 7.54 20.98
CA HIS A 120 17.85 8.11 22.29
C HIS A 120 19.24 7.58 22.70
N GLN A 121 20.23 8.47 22.67
CA GLN A 121 21.51 8.23 23.33
C GLN A 121 21.21 8.29 24.82
N ASP A 122 20.86 7.14 25.40
CA ASP A 122 20.94 6.96 26.83
C ASP A 122 22.43 7.04 27.18
N ASN A 123 22.80 8.15 27.80
CA ASN A 123 24.14 8.48 28.27
C ASN A 123 24.31 8.03 29.71
#